data_AF-A0AAD4BE16-F1
#
_entry.id   AF-A0AAD4BE16-F1
#
_cell.length_a   1.000
_cell.length_b   1.000
_cell.length_c   1.000
_cell.angle_alpha   90.00
_cell.angle_beta   90.00
_cell.angle_gamma   90.00
#
_symmetry.space_group_name_H-M   'P 1'
#
loop_
_entity.id
_entity.type
_entity.pdbx_description
1 polymer ?
#
loop_
_entity_poly.entity_id
_entity_poly.type
_entity_poly.pdbx_seq_one_letter_code
_entity_poly.pdbx_strand_id
1 'polypeptide(L)'
;MSDPLGNLRYCFTPLVSCIVDTPEAAMIGCVLGLTSHVTMATYKNYGDAQRHKSHTTAITLSQLRSIDCNPLSVKEYFAACTLFQLSGMSHPYWRDWPFAEPSRFFTPETLHHGHREFWDHNVQWCIHGLRKAEIDF
;
A
#
# COMPACT_ATOMS: atom_id res chain seq x y z
N MET A 1 9.03 24.75 16.81
CA MET A 1 10.35 24.54 17.42
C MET A 1 11.17 25.79 17.20
N SER A 2 11.84 26.30 18.23
CA SER A 2 12.70 27.48 18.07
C SER A 2 14.01 27.07 17.39
N ASP A 3 14.41 27.79 16.35
CA ASP A 3 15.73 27.61 15.72
C ASP A 3 16.83 28.34 16.52
N PRO A 4 18.13 28.15 16.18
CA PRO A 4 19.23 28.83 16.87
C PRO A 4 19.21 30.37 16.80
N LEU A 5 18.38 30.95 15.93
CA LEU A 5 18.19 32.39 15.79
C LEU A 5 16.93 32.90 16.53
N GLY A 6 16.23 32.02 17.25
CA GLY A 6 15.02 32.34 17.99
C GLY A 6 13.74 32.38 17.13
N ASN A 7 13.79 31.98 15.85
CA ASN A 7 12.60 31.95 15.02
C ASN A 7 11.76 30.71 15.34
N LEU A 8 10.44 30.87 15.33
CA LEU A 8 9.51 29.74 15.39
C LEU A 8 9.44 29.05 14.03
N ARG A 9 9.84 27.77 14.00
CA ARG A 9 9.70 26.89 12.85
C ARG A 9 8.54 25.92 13.07
N TYR A 10 7.75 25.72 12.02
CA TYR A 10 6.85 24.56 11.93
C TYR A 10 7.73 23.31 11.81
N CYS A 11 7.56 22.39 12.75
CA CYS A 11 8.26 21.11 12.73
C CYS A 11 7.22 20.00 12.67
N PHE A 12 7.39 19.14 11.68
CA PHE A 12 6.54 17.97 11.45
C PHE A 12 7.43 16.75 11.48
N THR A 13 6.93 15.65 12.02
CA THR A 13 7.58 14.34 11.88
C THR A 13 7.23 13.81 10.49
N PRO A 14 8.19 13.70 9.55
CA PRO A 14 7.87 13.23 8.21
C PRO A 14 7.71 11.70 8.19
N LEU A 15 6.70 11.19 7.50
CA LEU A 15 6.62 9.77 7.10
C LEU A 15 7.24 9.63 5.72
N VAL A 16 8.54 9.34 5.68
CA VAL A 16 9.30 9.27 4.41
C VAL A 16 9.29 7.87 3.82
N SER A 17 9.39 6.84 4.67
CA SER A 17 9.47 5.44 4.25
C SER A 17 8.87 4.53 5.32
N CYS A 18 8.11 3.53 4.87
CA CYS A 18 7.57 2.42 5.65
C CYS A 18 7.91 1.13 4.91
N ILE A 19 8.77 0.31 5.50
CA ILE A 19 9.16 -1.00 4.97
C ILE A 19 8.31 -2.04 5.68
N VAL A 20 7.40 -2.64 4.92
CA VAL A 20 6.47 -3.67 5.36
C VAL A 20 6.19 -4.58 4.16
N ASP A 21 5.78 -5.81 4.42
CA ASP A 21 5.30 -6.72 3.38
C ASP A 21 3.92 -6.30 2.85
N THR A 22 3.47 -6.95 1.79
CA THR A 22 2.29 -6.53 1.03
C THR A 22 0.98 -6.52 1.84
N PRO A 23 0.68 -7.52 2.70
CA PRO A 23 -0.55 -7.49 3.49
C PRO A 23 -0.58 -6.32 4.49
N GLU A 24 0.56 -6.03 5.09
CA GLU A 24 0.78 -4.96 6.06
C GLU A 24 0.71 -3.59 5.38
N ALA A 25 1.34 -3.45 4.20
CA ALA A 25 1.21 -2.28 3.35
C ALA A 25 -0.25 -2.02 2.94
N ALA A 26 -0.99 -3.08 2.59
CA ALA A 26 -2.40 -2.98 2.25
C ALA A 26 -3.24 -2.48 3.43
N MET A 27 -3.02 -3.04 4.62
CA MET A 27 -3.70 -2.62 5.84
C MET A 27 -3.38 -1.16 6.19
N ILE A 28 -2.10 -0.77 6.18
CA ILE A 28 -1.68 0.61 6.46
C ILE A 28 -2.22 1.57 5.39
N GLY A 29 -2.18 1.18 4.11
CA GLY A 29 -2.71 1.96 2.98
C GLY A 29 -4.24 2.01 2.95
N CYS A 30 -4.90 1.33 3.89
CA CYS A 30 -6.35 1.23 4.02
C CYS A 30 -7.04 0.56 2.83
N VAL A 31 -6.32 -0.25 2.07
CA VAL A 31 -6.86 -1.00 0.92
C VAL A 31 -7.22 -2.43 1.29
N LEU A 32 -8.25 -2.95 0.63
CA LEU A 32 -8.65 -4.33 0.77
C LEU A 32 -7.60 -5.24 0.10
N GLY A 33 -7.43 -6.46 0.65
CA GLY A 33 -6.62 -7.49 0.00
C GLY A 33 -7.08 -7.70 -1.44
N LEU A 34 -6.13 -7.89 -2.36
CA LEU A 34 -6.33 -7.92 -3.82
C LEU A 34 -6.38 -6.54 -4.53
N THR A 35 -6.10 -5.46 -3.82
CA THR A 35 -5.90 -4.13 -4.40
C THR A 35 -4.48 -3.65 -4.11
N SER A 36 -3.90 -2.89 -5.04
CA SER A 36 -2.58 -2.28 -4.88
C SER A 36 -2.63 -1.20 -3.80
N HIS A 37 -1.63 -1.16 -2.92
CA HIS A 37 -1.49 -0.10 -1.90
C HIS A 37 -0.85 1.18 -2.47
N VAL A 38 -0.38 1.14 -3.72
CA VAL A 38 0.30 2.26 -4.39
C VAL A 38 -0.55 2.86 -5.51
N THR A 39 -1.42 2.07 -6.12
CA THR A 39 -2.23 2.44 -7.29
C THR A 39 -3.67 1.99 -7.13
N MET A 40 -4.58 2.56 -7.90
CA MET A 40 -6.00 2.16 -7.95
C MET A 40 -6.22 0.81 -8.67
N ALA A 41 -5.15 0.06 -8.96
CA ALA A 41 -5.22 -1.22 -9.65
C ALA A 41 -5.74 -2.32 -8.71
N THR A 42 -6.63 -3.16 -9.22
CA THR A 42 -7.07 -4.39 -8.54
C THR A 42 -6.42 -5.60 -9.16
N TYR A 43 -6.55 -6.78 -8.54
CA TYR A 43 -6.05 -8.05 -9.10
C TYR A 43 -6.53 -8.35 -10.53
N LYS A 44 -7.68 -7.79 -10.94
CA LYS A 44 -8.21 -7.94 -12.31
C LYS A 44 -7.42 -7.13 -13.34
N ASN A 45 -6.71 -6.11 -12.89
CA ASN A 45 -5.88 -5.22 -13.70
C ASN A 45 -4.43 -5.68 -13.75
N TYR A 46 -4.02 -6.61 -12.88
CA TYR A 46 -2.64 -7.06 -12.85
C TYR A 46 -2.29 -7.76 -14.15
N GLY A 47 -1.20 -7.31 -14.79
CA GLY A 47 -0.76 -7.80 -16.11
C GLY A 47 -1.29 -6.99 -17.29
N ASP A 48 -2.16 -5.99 -17.08
CA ASP A 48 -2.51 -5.05 -18.14
C ASP A 48 -1.34 -4.09 -18.45
N ALA A 49 -1.30 -3.57 -19.68
CA ALA A 49 -0.26 -2.64 -20.11
C ALA A 49 -0.52 -1.19 -19.64
N GLN A 50 -1.53 -0.97 -18.79
CA GLN A 50 -1.98 0.37 -18.41
C GLN A 50 -1.39 0.80 -17.08
N ARG A 51 -0.91 2.04 -17.03
CA ARG A 51 -0.53 2.66 -15.77
C ARG A 51 -1.79 3.15 -15.03
N HIS A 52 -2.16 2.44 -13.98
CA HIS A 52 -3.25 2.84 -13.09
C HIS A 52 -2.88 4.09 -12.29
N LYS A 53 -3.90 4.89 -11.94
CA LYS A 53 -3.73 6.11 -11.12
C LYS A 53 -3.13 5.77 -9.76
N SER A 54 -2.32 6.67 -9.20
CA SER A 54 -1.80 6.53 -7.83
C SER A 54 -2.93 6.50 -6.80
N HIS A 55 -2.76 5.67 -5.77
CA HIS A 55 -3.63 5.58 -4.62
C HIS A 55 -3.27 6.69 -3.63
N THR A 56 -3.98 7.81 -3.68
CA THR A 56 -3.59 9.00 -2.89
C THR A 56 -4.26 9.07 -1.52
N THR A 57 -3.63 9.81 -0.59
CA THR A 57 -4.26 10.24 0.67
C THR A 57 -5.61 10.90 0.39
N ALA A 58 -5.66 11.81 -0.59
CA ALA A 58 -6.88 12.54 -0.93
C ALA A 58 -8.00 11.62 -1.40
N ILE A 59 -7.70 10.63 -2.25
CA ILE A 59 -8.68 9.64 -2.72
C ILE A 59 -9.22 8.83 -1.55
N THR A 60 -8.33 8.27 -0.73
CA THR A 60 -8.71 7.42 0.42
C THR A 60 -9.61 8.18 1.39
N LEU A 61 -9.21 9.40 1.78
CA LEU A 61 -9.99 10.23 2.71
C LEU A 61 -11.30 10.72 2.10
N SER A 62 -11.36 10.93 0.79
CA SER A 62 -12.62 11.26 0.11
C SER A 62 -13.58 10.07 0.13
N GLN A 63 -13.10 8.86 -0.16
CA GLN A 63 -13.92 7.64 -0.13
C GLN A 63 -14.42 7.36 1.29
N LEU A 64 -13.54 7.42 2.30
CA LEU A 64 -13.92 7.24 3.71
C LEU A 64 -15.00 8.24 4.16
N ARG A 65 -14.91 9.51 3.73
CA ARG A 65 -15.92 10.54 4.03
C ARG A 65 -17.25 10.32 3.33
N SER A 66 -17.27 9.59 2.22
CA SER A 66 -18.51 9.28 1.47
C SER A 66 -19.31 8.13 2.08
N ILE A 67 -18.72 7.38 3.02
CA ILE A 67 -19.36 6.26 3.68
C ILE A 67 -20.27 6.80 4.80
N ASP A 68 -21.57 6.83 4.54
CA ASP A 68 -22.60 7.25 5.49
C ASP A 68 -23.10 6.04 6.31
N CYS A 69 -22.21 5.49 7.14
CA CYS A 69 -22.59 4.49 8.13
C CYS A 69 -21.70 4.55 9.36
N ASN A 70 -22.23 4.07 10.49
CA ASN A 70 -21.50 4.08 11.75
C ASN A 70 -20.31 3.10 11.69
N PRO A 71 -19.06 3.55 11.89
CA PRO A 71 -17.89 2.65 11.95
C PRO A 71 -17.98 1.58 13.03
N LEU A 72 -18.77 1.80 14.08
CA LEU A 72 -19.02 0.81 15.14
C LEU A 72 -19.97 -0.31 14.68
N SER A 73 -20.76 -0.07 13.63
CA SER A 73 -21.53 -1.12 12.95
C SER A 73 -20.61 -1.91 12.02
N VAL A 74 -19.62 -2.63 12.59
CA VAL A 74 -18.47 -3.23 11.87
C VAL A 74 -18.88 -3.96 10.58
N LYS A 75 -19.94 -4.77 10.62
CA LYS A 75 -20.42 -5.53 9.46
C LYS A 75 -20.93 -4.62 8.33
N GLU A 76 -21.75 -3.63 8.67
CA GLU A 76 -22.31 -2.67 7.71
C GLU A 76 -21.23 -1.73 7.17
N TYR A 77 -20.34 -1.28 8.05
CA TYR A 77 -19.22 -0.42 7.70
C TYR A 77 -18.24 -1.12 6.76
N PHE A 78 -17.85 -2.34 7.08
CA PHE A 78 -16.99 -3.13 6.22
C PHE A 78 -17.65 -3.39 4.86
N ALA A 79 -18.94 -3.74 4.84
CA ALA A 79 -19.69 -3.92 3.59
C ALA A 79 -19.65 -2.63 2.73
N ALA A 80 -19.86 -1.45 3.32
CA ALA A 80 -19.76 -0.18 2.62
C ALA A 80 -18.32 0.11 2.12
N CYS A 81 -17.30 -0.23 2.91
CA CYS A 81 -15.90 -0.06 2.53
C CYS A 81 -15.49 -0.91 1.32
N THR A 82 -15.99 -2.14 1.22
CA THR A 82 -15.61 -3.03 0.11
C THR A 82 -16.04 -2.50 -1.26
N LEU A 83 -17.10 -1.68 -1.34
CA LEU A 83 -17.51 -0.98 -2.57
C LEU A 83 -16.41 -0.06 -3.13
N PHE A 84 -15.54 0.46 -2.24
CA PHE A 84 -14.42 1.33 -2.59
C PHE A 84 -13.07 0.60 -2.55
N GLN A 85 -13.05 -0.73 -2.38
CA GLN A 85 -11.83 -1.52 -2.14
C GLN A 85 -11.05 -1.07 -0.89
N LEU A 86 -11.75 -0.62 0.15
CA LEU A 86 -11.15 -0.21 1.42
C LEU A 86 -11.18 -1.35 2.45
N SER A 87 -10.16 -1.38 3.32
CA SER A 87 -9.97 -2.42 4.35
C SER A 87 -10.97 -2.38 5.51
N GLY A 88 -11.74 -1.29 5.66
CA GLY A 88 -12.55 -1.04 6.86
C GLY A 88 -11.85 -0.18 7.93
N MET A 89 -10.62 0.27 7.70
CA MET A 89 -9.97 1.24 8.58
C MET A 89 -10.61 2.63 8.41
N SER A 90 -11.39 3.06 9.41
CA SER A 90 -12.08 4.35 9.37
C SER A 90 -11.16 5.55 9.60
N HIS A 91 -10.07 5.36 10.34
CA HIS A 91 -9.16 6.41 10.78
C HIS A 91 -7.70 6.00 10.52
N PRO A 92 -7.19 6.18 9.29
CA PRO A 92 -5.79 5.90 8.97
C PRO A 92 -4.87 6.78 9.84
N TYR A 93 -3.82 6.21 10.43
CA TYR A 93 -2.95 6.96 11.35
C TYR A 93 -2.23 8.13 10.67
N TRP A 94 -1.96 8.01 9.36
CA TRP A 94 -1.25 9.01 8.55
C TRP A 94 -2.15 10.13 8.03
N ARG A 95 -3.47 10.08 8.28
CA ARG A 95 -4.43 11.07 7.74
C ARG A 95 -4.10 12.52 8.16
N ASP A 96 -3.50 12.67 9.34
CA ASP A 96 -3.19 13.96 9.96
C ASP A 96 -1.69 14.32 9.80
N TRP A 97 -0.90 13.46 9.12
CA TRP A 97 0.53 13.67 8.92
C TRP A 97 0.78 14.45 7.63
N PRO A 98 1.38 15.66 7.70
CA PRO A 98 1.67 16.43 6.50
C PRO A 98 2.58 15.66 5.54
N PHE A 99 2.21 15.68 4.26
CA PHE A 99 2.93 15.01 3.17
C PHE A 99 3.00 13.48 3.25
N ALA A 100 2.33 12.84 4.23
CA ALA A 100 2.19 11.39 4.26
C ALA A 100 1.26 10.95 3.12
N GLU A 101 1.85 10.28 2.14
CA GLU A 101 1.19 9.83 0.92
C GLU A 101 1.45 8.33 0.74
N PRO A 102 0.44 7.45 0.95
CA PRO A 102 0.58 6.00 0.84
C PRO A 102 1.28 5.56 -0.44
N SER A 103 0.92 6.16 -1.58
CA SER A 103 1.55 5.87 -2.87
C SER A 103 3.04 6.25 -2.98
N ARG A 104 3.61 6.89 -1.95
CA ARG A 104 5.00 7.36 -1.93
C ARG A 104 5.83 6.82 -0.78
N PHE A 105 5.26 6.65 0.41
CA PHE A 105 6.05 6.24 1.58
C PHE A 105 6.20 4.72 1.71
N PHE A 106 5.42 3.90 0.99
CA PHE A 106 5.68 2.47 0.96
C PHE A 106 6.90 2.18 0.08
N THR A 107 7.97 1.73 0.72
CA THR A 107 9.18 1.35 0.02
C THR A 107 9.08 -0.13 -0.35
N PRO A 108 9.38 -0.52 -1.61
CA PRO A 108 9.42 -1.93 -1.98
C PRO A 108 10.35 -2.71 -1.05
N GLU A 109 9.86 -3.81 -0.49
CA GLU A 109 10.68 -4.73 0.30
C GLU A 109 11.55 -5.52 -0.69
N THR A 110 12.76 -5.02 -0.96
CA THR A 110 13.66 -5.61 -1.97
C THR A 110 14.12 -7.02 -1.58
N LEU A 111 14.28 -7.29 -0.27
CA LEU A 111 14.74 -8.58 0.22
C LEU A 111 13.62 -9.62 0.10
N HIS A 112 12.45 -9.39 0.67
CA HIS A 112 11.32 -10.31 0.64
C HIS A 112 10.68 -10.38 -0.76
N HIS A 113 10.33 -9.25 -1.40
CA HIS A 113 9.71 -9.31 -2.73
C HIS A 113 10.69 -9.78 -3.78
N GLY A 114 11.92 -9.27 -3.79
CA GLY A 114 12.92 -9.66 -4.78
C GLY A 114 13.36 -11.12 -4.64
N HIS A 115 13.63 -11.59 -3.41
CA HIS A 115 13.98 -12.99 -3.18
C HIS A 115 12.83 -13.93 -3.54
N ARG A 116 11.60 -13.60 -3.14
CA ARG A 116 10.43 -14.44 -3.41
C ARG A 116 10.08 -14.45 -4.89
N GLU A 117 10.11 -13.31 -5.58
CA GLU A 117 9.92 -13.24 -7.03
C GLU A 117 10.96 -14.11 -7.74
N PHE A 118 12.23 -13.99 -7.37
CA PHE A 118 13.31 -14.77 -7.95
C PHE A 118 13.08 -16.29 -7.78
N TRP A 119 12.81 -16.76 -6.57
CA TRP A 119 12.66 -18.21 -6.31
C TRP A 119 11.34 -18.80 -6.80
N ASP A 120 10.22 -18.08 -6.63
CA ASP A 120 8.90 -18.58 -6.98
C ASP A 120 8.62 -18.51 -8.49
N HIS A 121 9.28 -17.60 -9.23
CA HIS A 121 9.03 -17.38 -10.66
C HIS A 121 10.26 -17.62 -11.51
N ASN A 122 11.31 -16.80 -11.36
CA ASN A 122 12.46 -16.82 -12.27
C ASN A 122 13.19 -18.18 -12.24
N VAL A 123 13.46 -18.70 -11.04
CA VAL A 123 14.07 -20.01 -10.84
C VAL A 123 13.15 -21.13 -11.38
N GLN A 124 11.85 -21.06 -11.13
CA GLN A 124 10.91 -22.06 -11.66
C GLN A 124 10.86 -22.05 -13.19
N TRP A 125 10.92 -20.89 -13.83
CA TRP A 125 11.01 -20.78 -15.29
C TRP A 125 12.31 -21.38 -15.82
N CYS A 126 13.45 -21.08 -15.19
CA CYS A 126 14.72 -21.70 -15.55
C CYS A 126 14.67 -23.22 -15.41
N ILE A 127 14.13 -23.74 -14.29
CA ILE A 127 13.98 -25.19 -14.06
C ILE A 127 13.08 -25.81 -15.14
N HIS A 128 12.00 -25.16 -15.55
CA HIS A 128 11.15 -25.70 -16.62
C HIS A 128 11.84 -25.67 -17.99
N GLY A 129 12.60 -24.62 -18.29
CA GLY A 129 13.29 -24.48 -19.59
C GLY A 129 14.51 -25.38 -19.74
N LEU A 130 15.34 -25.47 -18.69
CA LEU A 130 16.65 -26.16 -18.71
C LEU A 130 16.59 -27.55 -18.06
N ARG A 131 15.57 -27.83 -17.24
CA ARG A 131 15.46 -28.99 -16.33
C ARG A 131 16.35 -28.83 -15.10
N LYS A 132 15.89 -29.42 -13.99
CA LYS A 132 16.55 -29.33 -12.68
C LYS A 132 18.00 -29.83 -12.68
N ALA A 133 18.35 -30.78 -13.54
CA ALA A 133 19.70 -31.35 -13.61
C ALA A 133 20.75 -30.39 -14.20
N GLU A 134 20.31 -29.37 -14.93
CA GLU A 134 21.19 -28.41 -15.61
C GLU A 134 21.40 -27.12 -14.80
N ILE A 135 20.84 -27.04 -13.58
CA ILE A 135 20.96 -25.85 -12.73
C ILE A 135 21.61 -26.23 -11.41
N ASP A 136 22.83 -25.73 -11.22
CA ASP A 136 23.56 -25.83 -9.96
C ASP A 136 23.03 -24.76 -8.98
N PHE A 137 22.53 -25.22 -7.83
CA PHE A 137 22.14 -24.38 -6.69
C PHE A 137 22.89 -24.82 -5.44
#